data_AF-A0A4V2JGB0-F1
#
_entry.id   AF-A0A4V2JGB0-F1
#
_cell.length_a   1.000
_cell.length_b   1.000
_cell.length_c   1.000
_cell.angle_alpha   90.00
_cell.angle_beta   90.00
_cell.angle_gamma   90.00
#
_symmetry.space_group_name_H-M   'P 1'
#
loop_
_entity.id
_entity.type
_entity.pdbx_description
1 polymer ?
#
loop_
_entity_poly.entity_id
_entity_poly.type
_entity_poly.pdbx_seq_one_letter_code
_entity_poly.pdbx_strand_id
1 'polypeptide(L)'
;MKKCYSLKALCDLFLLVMAQKASAQQDVGGLFVGGPADATKLVNAYFDSLYKGLGLGLTDGWSNTAQSKGFLKFEVRVSASAPFVPQSGRSYDVNTLGLSNIKPAPGASSIGPTAFGDDHEGGKMQIYTSGGRLSNLEYQFKSAWYL
;
A
#
# COMPACT_ATOMS: atom_id res chain seq x y z
N MET A 1 16.46 -45.34 -7.36
CA MET A 1 16.20 -43.89 -7.17
C MET A 1 14.68 -43.68 -7.16
N LYS A 2 14.07 -43.48 -5.98
CA LYS A 2 12.62 -43.28 -5.87
C LYS A 2 12.32 -41.86 -6.33
N LYS A 3 11.61 -41.71 -7.44
CA LYS A 3 11.40 -40.42 -8.10
C LYS A 3 10.58 -39.52 -7.17
N CYS A 4 11.10 -38.35 -6.80
CA CYS A 4 10.52 -37.43 -5.81
C CYS A 4 9.26 -36.67 -6.28
N TYR A 5 8.40 -37.28 -7.09
CA TYR A 5 7.22 -36.62 -7.66
C TYR A 5 6.23 -36.12 -6.58
N SER A 6 6.14 -36.81 -5.44
CA SER A 6 5.31 -36.37 -4.31
C SER A 6 5.76 -35.05 -3.69
N LEU A 7 7.06 -34.70 -3.72
CA LEU A 7 7.55 -33.43 -3.16
C LEU A 7 7.19 -32.24 -4.05
N LYS A 8 7.21 -32.43 -5.38
CA LYS A 8 6.78 -31.41 -6.35
C LYS A 8 5.29 -31.10 -6.22
N ALA A 9 4.47 -32.15 -6.15
CA ALA A 9 3.02 -32.01 -5.98
C ALA A 9 2.63 -31.29 -4.66
N LEU A 10 3.41 -31.48 -3.59
CA LEU A 10 3.21 -30.81 -2.32
C LEU A 10 3.54 -29.32 -2.36
N CYS A 11 4.63 -28.93 -3.06
CA CYS A 11 4.96 -27.53 -3.27
C CYS A 11 3.93 -26.81 -4.16
N ASP A 12 3.46 -27.46 -5.22
CA ASP A 12 2.45 -26.89 -6.12
C ASP A 12 1.11 -26.69 -5.39
N LEU A 13 0.71 -27.63 -4.54
CA LEU A 13 -0.50 -27.52 -3.72
C LEU A 13 -0.38 -26.42 -2.65
N PHE A 14 0.80 -26.25 -2.05
CA PHE A 14 1.06 -25.19 -1.07
C PHE A 14 0.99 -23.79 -1.70
N LEU A 15 1.54 -23.62 -2.90
CA LEU A 15 1.46 -22.36 -3.66
C LEU A 15 0.02 -22.00 -4.04
N LEU A 16 -0.81 -23.00 -4.37
CA LEU A 16 -2.22 -22.79 -4.70
C LEU A 16 -3.06 -22.36 -3.48
N VAL A 17 -2.73 -22.84 -2.29
CA VAL A 17 -3.42 -22.48 -1.02
C VAL A 17 -3.06 -21.05 -0.58
N MET A 18 -1.87 -20.55 -0.93
CA MET A 18 -1.44 -19.18 -0.62
C MET A 18 -2.02 -18.11 -1.57
N ALA A 19 -2.68 -18.51 -2.66
CA ALA A 19 -3.39 -17.59 -3.54
C ALA A 19 -4.71 -17.14 -2.88
N GLN A 20 -4.63 -16.33 -1.82
CA GLN A 20 -5.80 -15.68 -1.25
C GLN A 20 -6.41 -14.70 -2.26
N LYS A 21 -7.74 -14.56 -2.22
CA LYS A 21 -8.45 -13.56 -3.02
C LYS A 21 -8.11 -12.17 -2.50
N ALA A 22 -7.20 -11.48 -3.17
CA ALA A 22 -7.11 -10.04 -3.05
C ALA A 22 -8.31 -9.44 -3.80
N SER A 23 -9.26 -8.88 -3.07
CA SER A 23 -10.05 -7.81 -3.65
C SER A 23 -9.09 -6.63 -3.79
N ALA A 24 -9.19 -5.87 -4.87
CA ALA A 24 -8.56 -4.54 -4.96
C ALA A 24 -9.36 -3.60 -5.87
N GLN A 25 -10.52 -4.05 -6.35
CA GLN A 25 -11.25 -3.42 -7.45
C GLN A 25 -12.23 -2.40 -6.88
N GLN A 26 -11.69 -1.26 -6.43
CA GLN A 26 -12.48 -0.07 -6.19
C GLN A 26 -12.18 0.96 -7.29
N ASP A 27 -13.19 1.75 -7.67
CA ASP A 27 -13.03 2.79 -8.69
C ASP A 27 -12.04 3.86 -8.20
N VAL A 28 -10.80 3.77 -8.70
CA VAL A 28 -9.74 4.75 -8.47
C VAL A 28 -9.83 5.93 -9.45
N GLY A 29 -10.73 5.87 -10.44
CA GLY A 29 -10.86 6.88 -11.49
C GLY A 29 -11.06 8.29 -10.89
N GLY A 30 -11.86 8.38 -9.82
CA GLY A 30 -12.10 9.63 -9.08
C GLY A 30 -10.83 10.33 -8.56
N LEU A 31 -9.78 9.57 -8.20
CA LEU A 31 -8.50 10.16 -7.76
C LEU A 31 -7.81 10.95 -8.87
N PHE A 32 -7.95 10.50 -10.12
CA PHE A 32 -7.29 11.09 -11.27
C PHE A 32 -8.08 12.26 -11.88
N VAL A 33 -9.37 12.40 -11.55
CA VAL A 33 -10.21 13.50 -12.06
C VAL A 33 -9.75 14.87 -11.54
N GLY A 34 -9.15 14.93 -10.34
CA GLY A 34 -8.53 16.14 -9.81
C GLY A 34 -7.21 16.53 -10.50
N GLY A 35 -6.73 15.74 -11.46
CA GLY A 35 -5.49 15.96 -12.19
C GLY A 35 -4.29 15.19 -11.61
N PRO A 36 -3.25 14.94 -12.43
CA PRO A 36 -2.15 14.04 -12.08
C PRO A 36 -1.30 14.54 -10.90
N ALA A 37 -1.20 15.86 -10.70
CA ALA A 37 -0.43 16.44 -9.60
C ALA A 37 -1.04 16.13 -8.22
N ASP A 38 -2.36 16.26 -8.08
CA ASP A 38 -3.06 15.97 -6.83
C ASP A 38 -3.14 14.46 -6.58
N ALA A 39 -3.39 13.67 -7.63
CA ALA A 39 -3.37 12.21 -7.55
C ALA A 39 -2.01 11.69 -7.04
N THR A 40 -0.90 12.22 -7.56
CA THR A 40 0.45 11.83 -7.12
C THR A 40 0.67 12.13 -5.64
N LYS A 41 0.23 13.30 -5.15
CA LYS A 41 0.35 13.67 -3.74
C LYS A 41 -0.45 12.74 -2.83
N LEU A 42 -1.67 12.41 -3.23
CA LEU A 42 -2.55 11.49 -2.49
C LEU A 42 -1.99 10.07 -2.44
N VAL A 43 -1.50 9.56 -3.58
CA VAL A 43 -0.83 8.25 -3.67
C VAL A 43 0.41 8.22 -2.78
N ASN A 44 1.24 9.25 -2.84
CA ASN A 44 2.43 9.35 -1.98
C ASN A 44 2.07 9.37 -0.50
N ALA A 45 1.06 10.15 -0.10
CA ALA A 45 0.60 10.21 1.29
C ALA A 45 0.05 8.86 1.77
N TYR A 46 -0.70 8.15 0.93
CA TYR A 46 -1.22 6.83 1.24
C TYR A 46 -0.11 5.79 1.43
N PHE A 47 0.89 5.77 0.54
CA PHE A 47 1.97 4.78 0.57
C PHE A 47 3.16 5.17 1.46
N ASP A 48 3.21 6.36 2.04
CA ASP A 48 4.33 6.82 2.89
C ASP A 48 4.66 5.83 4.03
N SER A 49 3.64 5.34 4.72
CA SER A 49 3.80 4.32 5.78
C SER A 49 4.37 3.00 5.26
N LEU A 50 3.99 2.59 4.05
CA LEU A 50 4.51 1.40 3.38
C LEU A 50 5.97 1.58 3.00
N TYR A 51 6.34 2.71 2.42
CA TYR A 51 7.73 2.97 2.05
C TYR A 51 8.64 3.00 3.29
N LYS A 52 8.18 3.63 4.38
CA LYS A 52 8.91 3.64 5.65
C LYS A 52 9.01 2.24 6.26
N GLY A 53 7.91 1.49 6.28
CA GLY A 53 7.90 0.11 6.80
C GLY A 53 8.82 -0.82 6.02
N LEU A 54 8.69 -0.84 4.68
CA LEU A 54 9.55 -1.64 3.80
C LEU A 54 11.02 -1.23 3.90
N GLY A 55 11.31 0.08 3.97
CA GLY A 55 12.67 0.58 4.13
C GLY A 55 13.36 0.01 5.37
N LEU A 56 12.65 0.00 6.51
CA LEU A 56 13.14 -0.60 7.76
C LEU A 56 13.29 -2.14 7.64
N GLY A 57 12.32 -2.81 7.03
CA GLY A 57 12.38 -4.27 6.90
C GLY A 57 13.47 -4.79 5.95
N LEU A 58 13.79 -4.04 4.91
CA LEU A 58 14.87 -4.37 3.96
C LEU A 58 16.26 -4.19 4.57
N THR A 59 16.45 -3.23 5.48
CA THR A 59 17.74 -3.05 6.16
C THR A 59 18.12 -4.22 7.06
N ASP A 60 17.13 -4.89 7.69
CA ASP A 60 17.37 -6.06 8.56
C ASP A 60 17.81 -7.31 7.76
N GLY A 61 17.36 -7.42 6.51
CA GLY A 61 17.63 -8.57 5.64
C GLY A 61 18.95 -8.46 4.85
N TRP A 62 19.56 -7.28 4.78
CA TRP A 62 20.70 -7.01 3.90
C TRP A 62 22.07 -7.47 4.45
N SER A 63 22.12 -8.08 5.63
CA SER A 63 23.38 -8.64 6.15
C SER A 63 23.81 -9.87 5.36
N ASN A 64 24.89 -9.76 4.58
CA ASN A 64 25.52 -10.88 3.89
C ASN A 64 26.75 -11.38 4.66
N THR A 65 26.98 -12.69 4.64
CA THR A 65 28.26 -13.27 5.08
C THR A 65 29.28 -13.07 3.95
N ALA A 66 30.39 -12.37 4.20
CA ALA A 66 31.43 -12.08 3.22
C ALA A 66 32.27 -13.31 2.79
N GLN A 67 31.88 -14.51 3.22
CA GLN A 67 32.61 -15.75 2.96
C GLN A 67 32.28 -16.28 1.55
N SER A 68 33.33 -16.51 0.76
CA SER A 68 33.23 -17.18 -0.55
C SER A 68 32.57 -18.55 -0.38
N LYS A 69 31.45 -18.74 -1.08
CA LYS A 69 30.84 -20.05 -1.22
C LYS A 69 31.60 -20.79 -2.32
N GLY A 70 32.05 -22.01 -2.01
CA GLY A 70 32.78 -22.86 -2.97
C GLY A 70 31.95 -23.20 -4.22
N PHE A 71 32.58 -23.83 -5.21
CA PHE A 71 31.95 -24.17 -6.50
C PHE A 71 30.59 -24.87 -6.32
N LEU A 72 29.56 -24.36 -7.01
CA LEU A 72 28.16 -24.82 -6.97
C LEU A 72 27.43 -24.72 -5.61
N LYS A 73 27.94 -23.98 -4.63
CA LYS A 73 27.24 -23.73 -3.36
C LYS A 73 26.44 -22.42 -3.41
N PHE A 74 25.12 -22.50 -3.30
CA PHE A 74 24.23 -21.36 -3.10
C PHE A 74 23.56 -21.44 -1.73
N GLU A 75 23.22 -20.29 -1.13
CA GLU A 75 22.41 -20.18 0.08
C GLU A 75 21.13 -19.46 -0.27
N VAL A 76 19.99 -20.03 0.10
CA VAL A 76 18.70 -19.33 0.07
C VAL A 76 18.42 -18.91 1.50
N ARG A 77 18.29 -17.60 1.71
CA ARG A 77 17.94 -17.02 3.02
C ARG A 77 16.54 -16.44 2.94
N VAL A 78 15.70 -16.84 3.87
CA VAL A 78 14.38 -16.24 4.09
C VAL A 78 14.49 -15.44 5.39
N SER A 79 14.26 -14.14 5.31
CA SER A 79 14.25 -13.25 6.46
C SER A 79 12.85 -12.66 6.60
N ALA A 80 12.30 -12.70 7.80
CA ALA A 80 11.06 -12.02 8.14
C ALA A 80 11.41 -10.79 8.98
N SER A 81 10.96 -9.61 8.55
CA SER A 81 10.99 -8.39 9.36
C SER A 81 9.56 -7.91 9.55
N ALA A 82 9.25 -7.44 10.77
CA ALA A 82 7.94 -6.94 11.17
C ALA A 82 8.06 -5.44 11.52
N PRO A 83 8.21 -4.56 10.52
CA PRO A 83 8.33 -3.13 10.78
C PRO A 83 7.04 -2.61 11.43
N PHE A 84 7.17 -2.00 12.61
CA PHE A 84 6.04 -1.40 13.31
C PHE A 84 5.86 0.06 12.88
N VAL A 85 4.70 0.38 12.28
CA VAL A 85 4.32 1.75 11.95
C VAL A 85 3.65 2.40 13.16
N PRO A 86 4.21 3.50 13.73
CA PRO A 86 3.60 4.20 14.86
C PRO A 86 2.27 4.84 14.44
N GLN A 87 1.37 5.06 15.40
CA GLN A 87 0.04 5.60 15.14
C GLN A 87 0.05 6.94 14.39
N SER A 88 1.06 7.78 14.61
CA SER A 88 1.24 9.05 13.89
C SER A 88 1.52 8.89 12.39
N GLY A 89 2.01 7.73 11.93
CA GLY A 89 2.24 7.42 10.51
C GLY A 89 1.09 6.64 9.86
N ARG A 90 0.02 6.35 10.59
CA ARG A 90 -1.14 5.57 10.11
C ARG A 90 -2.22 6.42 9.44
N SER A 91 -2.07 7.73 9.51
CA SER A 91 -2.99 8.69 8.92
C SER A 91 -2.25 9.89 8.37
N TYR A 92 -2.85 10.58 7.42
CA TYR A 92 -2.36 11.85 6.90
C TYR A 92 -3.49 12.87 6.84
N ASP A 93 -3.13 14.15 6.95
CA ASP A 93 -4.07 15.26 6.78
C ASP A 93 -4.01 15.75 5.34
N VAL A 94 -5.12 15.61 4.62
CA VAL A 94 -5.25 16.01 3.22
C VAL A 94 -4.99 17.50 3.01
N ASN A 95 -5.33 18.35 4.00
CA ASN A 95 -5.11 19.80 3.88
C ASN A 95 -3.62 20.17 3.83
N THR A 96 -2.75 19.32 4.37
CA THR A 96 -1.30 19.56 4.41
C THR A 96 -0.60 19.19 3.09
N LEU A 97 -1.28 18.45 2.21
CA LEU A 97 -0.71 17.97 0.94
C LEU A 97 -0.62 19.05 -0.14
N GLY A 98 -1.25 20.21 0.09
CA GLY A 98 -1.26 21.30 -0.88
C GLY A 98 -1.96 20.93 -2.19
N LEU A 99 -3.11 20.26 -2.10
CA LEU A 99 -3.94 19.89 -3.26
C LEU A 99 -4.59 21.13 -3.87
N SER A 100 -4.69 21.16 -5.20
CA SER A 100 -5.29 22.29 -5.93
C SER A 100 -6.79 22.11 -6.17
N ASN A 101 -7.18 20.90 -6.55
CA ASN A 101 -8.50 20.57 -7.09
C ASN A 101 -9.30 19.65 -6.16
N ILE A 102 -8.69 19.07 -5.13
CA ILE A 102 -9.35 18.14 -4.21
C ILE A 102 -9.35 18.73 -2.80
N LYS A 103 -10.52 18.78 -2.15
CA LYS A 103 -10.66 19.30 -0.77
C LYS A 103 -11.69 18.49 0.03
N PRO A 104 -11.56 18.41 1.36
CA PRO A 104 -12.58 17.80 2.20
C PRO A 104 -13.94 18.46 1.98
N ALA A 105 -15.01 17.67 1.97
CA ALA A 105 -16.36 18.19 1.92
C ALA A 105 -16.65 19.04 3.17
N PRO A 106 -17.51 20.07 3.09
CA PRO A 106 -17.90 20.85 4.26
C PRO A 106 -18.44 19.95 5.37
N GLY A 107 -17.84 20.02 6.56
CA GLY A 107 -18.20 19.19 7.72
C GLY A 107 -17.60 17.77 7.73
N ALA A 108 -16.83 17.38 6.70
CA ALA A 108 -16.09 16.13 6.69
C ALA A 108 -14.70 16.29 7.33
N SER A 109 -14.16 15.19 7.86
CA SER A 109 -12.78 15.11 8.32
C SER A 109 -11.80 15.35 7.17
N SER A 110 -10.65 15.95 7.43
CA SER A 110 -9.54 16.02 6.47
C SER A 110 -8.55 14.88 6.61
N ILE A 111 -8.78 13.96 7.56
CA ILE A 111 -7.87 12.86 7.87
C ILE A 111 -8.19 11.67 6.97
N GLY A 112 -7.16 11.18 6.28
CA GLY A 112 -7.19 9.97 5.47
C GLY A 112 -6.30 8.87 6.06
N PRO A 113 -6.65 7.59 5.92
CA PRO A 113 -5.81 6.46 6.34
C PRO A 113 -4.63 6.26 5.38
N THR A 114 -3.47 5.84 5.89
CA THR A 114 -2.38 5.33 5.04
C THR A 114 -2.58 3.83 4.74
N ALA A 115 -1.69 3.22 3.95
CA ALA A 115 -1.75 1.78 3.66
C ALA A 115 -1.65 0.89 4.91
N PHE A 116 -0.95 1.35 5.96
CA PHE A 116 -0.91 0.73 7.30
C PHE A 116 -1.85 1.39 8.30
N GLY A 117 -2.81 2.18 7.81
CA GLY A 117 -3.81 2.87 8.60
C GLY A 117 -4.73 1.92 9.34
N ASP A 118 -5.30 2.41 10.44
CA ASP A 118 -6.37 1.69 11.12
C ASP A 118 -7.60 1.59 10.23
N ASP A 119 -8.48 0.65 10.57
CA ASP A 119 -9.69 0.38 9.81
C ASP A 119 -10.74 1.48 9.99
N HIS A 120 -10.59 2.56 9.21
CA HIS A 120 -11.50 3.68 9.21
C HIS A 120 -11.63 4.30 7.82
N GLU A 121 -12.84 4.71 7.48
CA GLU A 121 -13.09 5.51 6.28
C GLU A 121 -12.55 6.93 6.51
N GLY A 122 -11.74 7.41 5.57
CA GLY A 122 -11.29 8.80 5.54
C GLY A 122 -12.44 9.73 5.19
N GLY A 123 -12.28 11.02 5.48
CA GLY A 123 -13.34 11.98 5.18
C GLY A 123 -13.70 12.08 3.69
N LYS A 124 -14.96 12.44 3.44
CA LYS A 124 -15.50 12.70 2.09
C LYS A 124 -14.76 13.84 1.42
N MET A 125 -14.41 13.64 0.16
CA MET A 125 -13.66 14.58 -0.67
C MET A 125 -14.51 15.09 -1.82
N GLN A 126 -14.36 16.37 -2.11
CA GLN A 126 -14.95 17.06 -3.24
C GLN A 126 -13.88 17.42 -4.25
N ILE A 127 -14.21 17.25 -5.53
CA ILE A 127 -13.34 17.55 -6.66
C ILE A 127 -13.85 18.83 -7.33
N TYR A 128 -12.92 19.74 -7.60
CA TYR A 128 -13.14 21.01 -8.27
C TYR A 128 -12.41 20.99 -9.60
N THR A 129 -13.08 21.45 -10.65
CA THR A 129 -12.49 21.67 -11.97
C THR A 129 -12.61 23.15 -12.33
N SER A 130 -12.02 23.55 -13.46
CA SER A 130 -12.06 24.93 -13.97
C SER A 130 -13.49 25.49 -14.14
N GLY A 131 -14.50 24.61 -14.24
CA GLY A 131 -15.92 24.94 -14.30
C GLY A 131 -16.68 24.90 -12.96
N GLY A 132 -16.00 24.74 -11.82
CA GLY A 132 -16.62 24.64 -10.50
C GLY A 132 -16.59 23.23 -9.90
N ARG A 133 -17.41 22.98 -8.89
CA ARG A 133 -17.47 21.67 -8.19
C ARG A 133 -18.06 20.59 -9.09
N LEU A 134 -17.36 19.47 -9.23
CA LEU A 134 -17.91 18.26 -9.86
C LEU A 134 -18.85 17.57 -8.87
N SER A 135 -20.16 17.84 -8.97
CA SER A 135 -21.17 17.36 -8.02
C SER A 135 -21.40 15.85 -8.04
N ASN A 136 -21.01 15.16 -9.11
CA ASN A 136 -21.28 13.73 -9.30
C ASN A 136 -20.14 12.83 -8.81
N LEU A 137 -19.06 13.39 -8.26
CA LEU A 137 -17.91 12.65 -7.78
C LEU A 137 -17.62 13.04 -6.34
N GLU A 138 -18.12 12.21 -5.42
CA GLU A 138 -17.71 12.20 -4.02
C GLU A 138 -16.78 11.02 -3.82
N TYR A 139 -15.57 11.27 -3.32
CA TYR A 139 -14.58 10.23 -3.10
C TYR A 139 -14.30 10.09 -1.60
N GLN A 140 -14.13 8.87 -1.12
CA GLN A 140 -13.67 8.59 0.25
C GLN A 140 -12.47 7.66 0.21
N PHE A 141 -11.41 8.05 0.92
CA PHE A 141 -10.24 7.20 1.09
C PHE A 141 -10.58 6.05 2.03
N LYS A 142 -10.15 4.83 1.67
CA LYS A 142 -10.24 3.66 2.54
C LYS A 142 -8.84 3.11 2.78
N SER A 143 -8.65 2.41 3.90
CA SER A 143 -7.41 1.67 4.17
C SER A 143 -7.29 0.44 3.26
N ALA A 144 -6.07 -0.08 3.13
CA ALA A 144 -5.76 -1.19 2.21
C ALA A 144 -6.52 -2.48 2.52
N TRP A 145 -7.02 -2.65 3.74
CA TRP A 145 -7.67 -3.87 4.22
C TRP A 145 -9.09 -4.08 3.69
N TYR A 146 -9.65 -3.08 2.98
CA TYR A 146 -10.99 -3.09 2.40
C TYR A 146 -11.03 -2.97 0.88
N LEU A 147 -9.88 -2.85 0.23
CA LEU A 147 -9.78 -2.92 -1.23
C LEU A 147 -9.93 -4.37 -1.65
#